data_AF-A0A821WC98-F1
#
_entry.id   AF-A0A821WC98-F1
#
_cell.length_a   1.000
_cell.length_b   1.000
_cell.length_c   1.000
_cell.angle_alpha   90.00
_cell.angle_beta   90.00
_cell.angle_gamma   90.00
#
_symmetry.space_group_name_H-M   'P 1'
#
loop_
_entity.id
_entity.type
_entity.pdbx_description
1 polymer ?
#
loop_
_entity_poly.entity_id
_entity_poly.type
_entity_poly.pdbx_seq_one_letter_code
_entity_poly.pdbx_strand_id
1 'polypeptide(L)' 'MIDRAEVLFILRAMYQLLGMNDDRSHKYSYEQCADTIMKTLDINEDQRISKVEFIQGLLKDPFLQSLMNPFQNT' A
#
# COMPACT_ATOMS: atom_id res chain seq x y z
N MET A 1 11.25 -4.66 -9.48
CA MET A 1 10.71 -5.32 -8.28
C MET A 1 10.60 -4.24 -7.25
N ILE A 2 9.53 -4.22 -6.46
CA ILE A 2 9.28 -3.14 -5.50
C ILE A 2 9.67 -3.65 -4.10
N ASP A 3 10.56 -2.97 -3.41
CA ASP A 3 10.89 -3.31 -2.02
C ASP A 3 10.11 -2.48 -1.00
N ARG A 4 10.22 -2.85 0.29
CA ARG A 4 9.53 -2.15 1.38
C ARG A 4 9.87 -0.66 1.45
N ALA A 5 11.10 -0.27 1.12
CA ALA A 5 11.53 1.13 1.18
C ALA A 5 10.84 1.95 0.07
N GLU A 6 10.71 1.38 -1.13
CA GLU A 6 9.96 1.98 -2.23
C GLU A 6 8.47 2.13 -1.91
N VAL A 7 7.84 1.10 -1.34
CA VAL A 7 6.42 1.18 -0.88
C VAL A 7 6.25 2.31 0.13
N LEU A 8 7.14 2.39 1.11
CA LEU A 8 7.09 3.40 2.17
C LEU A 8 7.31 4.82 1.63
N PHE A 9 8.21 4.98 0.67
CA PHE A 9 8.45 6.26 0.00
C PHE A 9 7.19 6.76 -0.73
N ILE A 10 6.52 5.88 -1.49
CA ILE A 10 5.29 6.22 -2.22
C ILE A 10 4.16 6.57 -1.25
N LEU A 11 3.93 5.74 -0.23
CA LEU A 11 2.85 5.97 0.75
C LEU A 11 3.07 7.26 1.53
N ARG A 12 4.31 7.55 1.93
CA ARG A 12 4.64 8.83 2.58
C ARG A 12 4.31 10.02 1.68
N ALA A 13 4.68 9.96 0.39
CA ALA A 13 4.36 11.01 -0.56
C ALA A 13 2.84 11.17 -0.76
N MET A 14 2.09 10.07 -0.80
CA MET A 14 0.62 10.10 -0.88
C MET A 14 -0.02 10.70 0.37
N TYR A 15 0.42 10.30 1.56
CA TYR A 15 -0.06 10.88 2.82
C TYR A 15 0.23 12.38 2.90
N GLN A 16 1.40 12.80 2.42
CA GLN A 16 1.76 14.22 2.31
C GLN A 16 0.84 14.99 1.36
N LEU A 17 0.57 14.41 0.19
CA LEU A 17 -0.28 15.03 -0.83
C LEU A 17 -1.74 15.13 -0.39
N LEU A 18 -2.22 14.13 0.36
CA LEU A 18 -3.58 14.09 0.90
C LEU A 18 -3.75 14.91 2.18
N GLY A 19 -2.70 15.59 2.67
CA GLY A 19 -2.75 16.37 3.90
C GLY A 19 -2.89 15.52 5.17
N MET A 20 -2.60 14.21 5.09
CA MET A 20 -2.64 13.25 6.20
C MET A 20 -1.38 13.31 7.09
N ASN A 21 -0.67 14.45 7.07
CA ASN A 21 0.61 14.63 7.75
C ASN A 21 0.50 14.78 9.26
N ASP A 22 -0.70 15.10 9.77
CA ASP A 22 -0.93 15.38 11.18
C ASP A 22 -1.72 14.27 11.88
N ASP A 23 -0.98 13.59 12.74
CA ASP A 23 -1.29 12.79 13.91
C ASP A 23 -2.78 12.62 14.35
N ARG A 24 -3.12 11.36 14.71
CA ARG A 24 -4.25 10.87 15.56
C ARG A 24 -5.64 10.63 14.96
N SER A 25 -5.99 11.12 13.77
CA SER A 25 -7.32 10.83 13.19
C SER A 25 -7.37 9.59 12.29
N HIS A 26 -6.21 9.11 11.85
CA HIS A 26 -6.11 8.00 10.91
C HIS A 26 -5.85 6.70 11.66
N LYS A 27 -6.66 5.69 11.35
CA LYS A 27 -6.64 4.39 12.02
C LYS A 27 -5.29 3.65 11.87
N TYR A 28 -4.50 4.00 10.86
CA TYR A 28 -3.20 3.39 10.56
C TYR A 28 -2.18 4.41 10.04
N SER A 29 -0.92 4.32 10.49
CA SER A 29 0.20 5.09 9.93
C SER A 29 0.58 4.57 8.53
N TYR A 30 1.29 5.37 7.74
CA TYR A 30 1.74 4.92 6.42
C TYR A 30 2.74 3.76 6.51
N GLU A 31 3.50 3.63 7.61
CA GLU A 31 4.37 2.47 7.86
C GLU A 31 3.56 1.20 8.11
N GLN A 32 2.49 1.29 8.92
CA GLN A 32 1.60 0.15 9.16
C GLN A 32 0.88 -0.29 7.88
N CYS A 33 0.53 0.68 7.02
CA CYS A 33 -0.02 0.41 5.70
C CYS A 33 1.02 -0.28 4.81
N ALA A 34 2.28 0.19 4.81
CA ALA A 34 3.37 -0.46 4.07
C ALA A 34 3.59 -1.91 4.51
N ASP A 35 3.60 -2.17 5.82
CA ASP A 35 3.77 -3.53 6.37
C ASP A 35 2.61 -4.44 5.97
N THR A 36 1.38 -3.90 5.96
CA THR A 36 0.19 -4.63 5.50
C THR A 36 0.29 -4.95 4.01
N ILE A 37 0.70 -3.99 3.19
CA ILE A 37 0.90 -4.16 1.75
C ILE A 37 1.95 -5.23 1.46
N MET A 38 3.12 -5.15 2.12
CA MET A 38 4.16 -6.15 1.97
C MET A 38 3.64 -7.53 2.37
N LYS A 39 3.02 -7.67 3.54
CA LYS A 39 2.47 -8.95 4.01
C LYS A 39 1.42 -9.55 3.08
N THR A 40 0.62 -8.72 2.41
CA THR A 40 -0.45 -9.20 1.51
C THR A 40 0.07 -9.51 0.10
N LEU A 41 1.03 -8.72 -0.40
CA LEU A 41 1.50 -8.82 -1.78
C LEU A 41 2.76 -9.68 -1.94
N ASP A 42 3.67 -9.68 -0.98
CA ASP A 42 4.88 -10.50 -0.97
C ASP A 42 4.53 -11.96 -0.60
N ILE A 43 3.99 -12.70 -1.58
CA ILE A 43 3.46 -14.07 -1.38
C ILE A 43 4.60 -15.06 -1.08
N ASN A 44 5.75 -14.85 -1.69
CA ASN A 44 6.90 -15.75 -1.54
C ASN A 44 7.82 -15.37 -0.36
N GLU A 45 7.52 -14.26 0.33
CA GLU A 45 8.24 -13.72 1.48
C GLU A 45 9.71 -13.34 1.16
N ASP A 46 10.01 -12.98 -0.09
CA ASP A 46 11.35 -12.59 -0.54
C ASP A 46 11.72 -11.13 -0.22
N GLN A 47 10.85 -10.43 0.52
CA GLN A 47 10.93 -9.02 0.88
C GLN A 47 10.81 -8.07 -0.32
N ARG A 48 10.30 -8.56 -1.44
CA ARG A 48 10.06 -7.80 -2.66
C ARG A 48 8.71 -8.18 -3.25
N ILE A 49 8.13 -7.24 -3.96
CA ILE A 49 6.89 -7.46 -4.69
C ILE A 49 7.25 -7.49 -6.18
N SER A 50 7.09 -8.65 -6.78
CA SER A 50 7.15 -8.82 -8.23
C SER A 50 5.86 -8.33 -8.89
N LYS A 51 5.90 -8.14 -10.22
CA LYS A 51 4.72 -7.75 -10.99
C LYS A 51 3.59 -8.80 -10.88
N VAL A 52 3.95 -10.08 -10.83
CA VAL A 52 2.99 -11.18 -10.75
C VAL A 52 2.30 -11.17 -9.39
N GLU A 53 3.07 -11.04 -8.32
CA GLU A 53 2.60 -10.88 -6.95
C GLU A 53 1.68 -9.68 -6.78
N PHE A 54 2.07 -8.53 -7.35
CA PHE A 54 1.25 -7.33 -7.33
C PHE A 54 -0.13 -7.55 -7.97
N ILE A 55 -0.18 -8.16 -9.16
CA ILE A 55 -1.44 -8.46 -9.85
C ILE A 55 -2.27 -9.48 -9.06
N GLN A 56 -1.64 -10.55 -8.59
CA GLN A 56 -2.33 -11.61 -7.85
C GLN A 56 -2.88 -11.12 -6.51
N GLY A 57 -2.10 -10.32 -5.79
CA GLY A 57 -2.52 -9.75 -4.52
C GLY A 57 -3.60 -8.68 -4.68
N LEU A 58 -3.52 -7.83 -5.71
CA LEU A 58 -4.61 -6.90 -6.06
C LEU A 58 -5.93 -7.61 -6.38
N LEU A 59 -5.88 -8.75 -7.07
CA LEU A 59 -7.09 -9.53 -7.37
C LEU A 59 -7.68 -10.19 -6.13
N LYS A 60 -6.89 -10.41 -5.08
CA LYS A 60 -7.28 -11.10 -3.85
C LYS A 60 -7.74 -10.16 -2.74
N ASP A 61 -7.27 -8.92 -2.72
CA ASP A 61 -7.59 -7.95 -1.66
C ASP A 61 -8.47 -6.79 -2.19
N PRO A 62 -9.79 -6.80 -1.90
CA PRO A 62 -10.71 -5.74 -2.30
C PRO A 62 -10.35 -4.36 -1.76
N PHE A 63 -9.67 -4.28 -0.61
CA PHE A 63 -9.23 -3.02 -0.01
C PHE A 63 -8.04 -2.42 -0.77
N LEU A 64 -7.10 -3.25 -1.23
CA LEU A 64 -6.02 -2.77 -2.11
C LEU A 64 -6.55 -2.32 -3.47
N GLN A 65 -7.56 -3.02 -3.99
CA GLN A 65 -8.27 -2.60 -5.19
C GLN A 65 -8.96 -1.24 -5.03
N SER A 66 -9.63 -0.99 -3.89
CA SER A 66 -10.27 0.31 -3.64
C SER A 66 -9.25 1.43 -3.51
N LEU A 67 -8.14 1.18 -2.83
CA LEU A 67 -7.07 2.15 -2.60
C LEU A 67 -6.35 2.56 -3.90
N MET A 68 -6.25 1.64 -4.86
CA MET A 68 -5.62 1.87 -6.17
C MET A 68 -6.58 2.34 -7.26
N ASN A 69 -7.88 2.41 -6.98
CA ASN A 69 -8.87 2.92 -7.91
C ASN A 69 -9.20 4.38 -7.56
N PRO A 70 -8.61 5.37 -8.26
CA PRO A 70 -8.76 6.79 -7.92
C PRO A 70 -10.18 7.35 -8.11
N PHE A 71 -11.15 6.54 -8.55
CA PHE A 71 -12.52 6.96 -8.86
C PHE A 71 -13.60 6.38 -7.93
N GLN A 72 -13.25 5.82 -6.76
CA GLN A 72 -14.25 5.24 -5.83
C GLN A 72 -15.07 6.25 -5.00
N ASN A 73 -15.09 7.54 -5.37
CA ASN A 73 -16.08 8.49 -4.85
C ASN A 73 -17.23 8.67 -5.86
N THR A 74 -18.24 7.81 -5.76
CA THR A 74 -19.63 8.12 -6.15
C THR A 74 -20.58 7.51 -5.13
#